data_AF-A0A422NPZ4-F1
#
_entry.id   AF-A0A422NPZ4-F1
#
_cell.length_a   1.000
_cell.length_b   1.000
_cell.length_c   1.000
_cell.angle_alpha   90.00
_cell.angle_beta   90.00
_cell.angle_gamma   90.00
#
_symmetry.space_group_name_H-M   'P 1'
#
loop_
_entity.id
_entity.type
_entity.pdbx_description
1 polymer ?
#
loop_
_entity_poly.entity_id
_entity_poly.type
_entity_poly.pdbx_seq_one_letter_code
_entity_poly.pdbx_strand_id
1 'polypeptide(L)'
;MAVNLLLKACQDGDAYSGLQAFKAALQRKLRLRDEAATHAMFIDAFEQAIVPFRCAEAVSELSVELFSTLREFGHNGDPAGFRLVRAILSCIKSVPEEEASVAWCRAYVQFLVDALGWWRAGRNLQDHTDEIYSLDFVKLLKEELTRAYMLLAKQTEGDGEVSCEALANAYKASLCCASSRDLIMLLVEKVRLELTQTERDFLIARTLYGVLSAHGEAETSPQSALAAANLLLSSEAVPPERAALESFLRDVLLIFNYVATRPALPSGKELGGNVIEALCSAYSSTLLPVSDLDWVALLRAFPTESECAVAGAPTERERE
;
A
#
# COMPACT_ATOMS: atom_id res chain seq x y z
N MET A 1 21.41 -3.02 29.04
CA MET A 1 20.66 -3.26 30.30
C MET A 1 19.14 -3.20 30.08
N ALA A 2 18.58 -2.15 29.45
CA ALA A 2 17.13 -2.06 29.22
C ALA A 2 16.59 -3.10 28.22
N VAL A 3 17.31 -3.35 27.11
CA VAL A 3 16.96 -4.42 26.14
C VAL A 3 16.93 -5.79 26.81
N ASN A 4 17.89 -6.10 27.70
CA ASN A 4 17.90 -7.37 28.44
C ASN A 4 16.69 -7.53 29.38
N LEU A 5 16.16 -6.44 29.93
CA LEU A 5 14.94 -6.49 30.74
C LEU A 5 13.72 -6.76 29.87
N LEU A 6 13.63 -6.13 28.69
CA LEU A 6 12.58 -6.41 27.71
C LEU A 6 12.68 -7.85 27.20
N LEU A 7 13.88 -8.34 26.90
CA LEU A 7 14.14 -9.72 26.47
C LEU A 7 13.61 -10.72 27.50
N LYS A 8 13.98 -10.54 28.76
CA LYS A 8 13.51 -11.42 29.84
C LYS A 8 11.99 -11.35 30.01
N ALA A 9 11.42 -10.15 29.97
CA ALA A 9 9.98 -9.94 30.07
C ALA A 9 9.20 -10.61 28.93
N CYS A 10 9.66 -10.48 27.68
CA CYS A 10 9.07 -11.17 26.53
C CYS A 10 9.19 -12.69 26.66
N GLN A 11 10.33 -13.20 27.15
CA GLN A 11 10.54 -14.63 27.40
C GLN A 11 9.59 -15.16 28.48
N ASP A 12 9.38 -14.39 29.55
CA ASP A 12 8.55 -14.75 30.70
C ASP A 12 7.04 -14.53 30.44
N GLY A 13 6.66 -13.96 29.28
CA GLY A 13 5.27 -13.65 28.93
C GLY A 13 4.68 -12.43 29.66
N ASP A 14 5.52 -11.63 30.32
CA ASP A 14 5.16 -10.37 30.99
C ASP A 14 5.79 -9.18 30.26
N ALA A 15 5.47 -9.04 28.97
CA ALA A 15 6.05 -7.99 28.13
C ALA A 15 5.79 -6.57 28.68
N TYR A 16 4.68 -6.36 29.40
CA TYR A 16 4.30 -5.07 29.95
C TYR A 16 5.38 -4.49 30.88
N SER A 17 5.86 -5.27 31.85
CA SER A 17 6.86 -4.78 32.82
C SER A 17 8.20 -4.45 32.14
N GLY A 18 8.62 -5.27 31.17
CA GLY A 18 9.80 -5.03 30.34
C GLY A 18 9.68 -3.78 29.46
N LEU A 19 8.51 -3.57 28.85
CA LEU A 19 8.21 -2.40 28.01
C LEU A 19 8.31 -1.10 28.80
N GLN A 20 7.77 -1.05 30.02
CA GLN A 20 7.87 0.16 30.86
C GLN A 20 9.33 0.50 31.21
N ALA A 21 10.13 -0.51 31.56
CA ALA A 21 11.55 -0.32 31.84
C ALA A 21 12.33 0.13 30.59
N PHE A 22 12.01 -0.44 29.43
CA PHE A 22 12.59 -0.05 28.15
C PHE A 22 12.24 1.40 27.78
N LYS A 23 10.94 1.77 27.83
CA LYS A 23 10.46 3.13 27.54
C LYS A 23 11.09 4.17 28.46
N ALA A 24 11.23 3.87 29.76
CA ALA A 24 11.90 4.75 30.70
C ALA A 24 13.38 5.00 30.33
N ALA A 25 14.08 3.98 29.82
CA ALA A 25 15.45 4.13 29.34
C ALA A 25 15.53 4.89 28.01
N LEU A 26 14.61 4.61 27.08
CA LEU A 26 14.49 5.29 25.80
C LEU A 26 14.25 6.80 25.99
N GLN A 27 13.33 7.16 26.88
CA GLN A 27 13.03 8.55 27.23
C GLN A 27 14.24 9.30 27.81
N ARG A 28 15.15 8.61 28.50
CA ARG A 28 16.42 9.24 28.94
C ARG A 28 17.32 9.57 27.75
N LYS A 29 17.35 8.72 26.72
CA LYS A 29 18.14 8.96 25.50
C LYS A 29 17.55 10.09 24.65
N LEU A 30 16.23 10.13 24.52
CA LEU A 30 15.51 11.23 23.88
C LEU A 30 15.81 12.59 24.54
N ARG A 31 15.75 12.66 25.87
CA ARG A 31 16.10 13.90 26.63
C ARG A 31 17.54 14.35 26.40
N LEU A 32 18.45 13.41 26.17
CA LEU A 32 19.86 13.70 25.87
C LEU A 32 20.10 14.00 24.39
N ARG A 33 19.05 13.94 23.54
CA ARG A 33 19.14 14.07 22.08
C ARG A 33 20.13 13.08 21.45
N ASP A 34 20.29 11.91 22.07
CA ASP A 34 21.18 10.83 21.61
C ASP A 34 20.44 9.97 20.58
N GLU A 35 20.35 10.48 19.34
CA GLU A 35 19.62 9.86 18.23
C GLU A 35 20.18 8.48 17.89
N ALA A 36 21.50 8.35 17.76
CA ALA A 36 22.15 7.10 17.41
C ALA A 36 21.86 5.99 18.44
N ALA A 37 21.98 6.30 19.75
CA ALA A 37 21.64 5.33 20.78
C ALA A 37 20.13 5.01 20.81
N THR A 38 19.29 5.99 20.50
CA THR A 38 17.83 5.80 20.43
C THR A 38 17.45 4.84 19.30
N HIS A 39 18.00 5.03 18.10
CA HIS A 39 17.79 4.15 16.96
C HIS A 39 18.33 2.73 17.23
N ALA A 40 19.53 2.62 17.80
CA ALA A 40 20.10 1.34 18.19
C ALA A 40 19.22 0.60 19.22
N MET A 41 18.66 1.32 20.20
CA MET A 41 17.76 0.73 21.18
C MET A 41 16.50 0.13 20.55
N PHE A 42 15.90 0.79 19.55
CA PHE A 42 14.76 0.22 18.82
C PHE A 42 15.17 -1.04 18.06
N ILE A 43 16.24 -0.99 17.27
CA ILE A 43 16.71 -2.15 16.49
C ILE A 43 17.00 -3.33 17.43
N ASP A 44 17.78 -3.11 18.49
CA ASP A 44 18.13 -4.14 19.47
C ASP A 44 16.88 -4.72 20.15
N ALA A 45 15.87 -3.89 20.47
CA ALA A 45 14.62 -4.37 21.04
C ALA A 45 13.87 -5.30 20.08
N PHE A 46 13.75 -4.91 18.80
CA PHE A 46 13.07 -5.73 17.81
C PHE A 46 13.83 -7.03 17.52
N GLU A 47 15.15 -6.95 17.29
CA GLU A 47 15.99 -8.09 16.94
C GLU A 47 16.18 -9.09 18.08
N GLN A 48 16.42 -8.60 19.30
CA GLN A 48 16.84 -9.47 20.41
C GLN A 48 15.69 -9.91 21.31
N ALA A 49 14.61 -9.12 21.41
CA ALA A 49 13.52 -9.37 22.35
C ALA A 49 12.16 -9.60 21.69
N ILE A 50 11.73 -8.73 20.78
CA ILE A 50 10.35 -8.76 20.31
C ILE A 50 10.11 -9.88 19.30
N VAL A 51 10.95 -9.94 18.26
CA VAL A 51 10.82 -10.92 17.18
C VAL A 51 11.11 -12.35 17.64
N PRO A 52 12.20 -12.64 18.40
CA PRO A 52 12.48 -14.02 18.83
C PRO A 52 11.38 -14.65 19.69
N PHE A 53 10.68 -13.82 20.46
CA PHE A 53 9.58 -14.25 21.34
C PHE A 53 8.19 -13.90 20.80
N ARG A 54 8.10 -13.38 19.56
CA ARG A 54 6.84 -13.05 18.85
C ARG A 54 5.88 -12.21 19.70
N CYS A 55 6.42 -11.26 20.45
CA CYS A 55 5.66 -10.43 21.37
C CYS A 55 4.88 -9.32 20.62
N ALA A 56 3.63 -9.62 20.28
CA ALA A 56 2.76 -8.72 19.51
C ALA A 56 2.48 -7.39 20.24
N GLU A 57 2.30 -7.43 21.56
CA GLU A 57 2.05 -6.25 22.39
C GLU A 57 3.22 -5.27 22.32
N ALA A 58 4.44 -5.79 22.36
CA ALA A 58 5.65 -4.97 22.25
C ALA A 58 5.82 -4.36 20.86
N VAL A 59 5.47 -5.09 19.79
CA VAL A 59 5.40 -4.52 18.44
C VAL A 59 4.45 -3.32 18.44
N SER A 60 3.20 -3.50 18.88
CA SER A 60 2.20 -2.42 18.85
C SER A 60 2.62 -1.21 19.66
N GLU A 61 3.10 -1.40 20.90
CA GLU A 61 3.49 -0.29 21.77
C GLU A 61 4.75 0.45 21.30
N LEU A 62 5.75 -0.26 20.78
CA LEU A 62 6.99 0.39 20.32
C LEU A 62 6.86 0.97 18.91
N SER A 63 5.90 0.50 18.11
CA SER A 63 5.58 1.13 16.81
C SER A 63 5.14 2.58 17.01
N VAL A 64 4.22 2.82 17.96
CA VAL A 64 3.74 4.17 18.29
C VAL A 64 4.90 5.06 18.77
N GLU A 65 5.74 4.53 19.66
CA GLU A 65 6.89 5.26 20.20
C GLU A 65 7.95 5.55 19.14
N LEU A 66 8.20 4.61 18.21
CA LEU A 66 9.12 4.77 17.09
C LEU A 66 8.72 5.94 16.20
N PHE A 67 7.48 5.96 15.71
CA PHE A 67 7.03 7.04 14.81
C PHE A 67 6.87 8.38 15.53
N SER A 68 6.63 8.39 16.84
CA SER A 68 6.72 9.61 17.65
C SER A 68 8.17 10.10 17.75
N THR A 69 9.11 9.19 17.98
CA THR A 69 10.54 9.49 18.10
C THR A 69 11.13 10.02 16.79
N LEU A 70 10.82 9.36 15.66
CA LEU A 70 11.25 9.81 14.33
C LEU A 70 10.75 11.25 14.04
N ARG A 71 9.51 11.56 14.44
CA ARG A 71 8.96 12.92 14.37
C ARG A 71 9.75 13.92 15.23
N GLU A 72 10.10 13.55 16.45
CA GLU A 72 10.84 14.41 17.38
C GLU A 72 12.26 14.73 16.90
N PHE A 73 12.90 13.81 16.19
CA PHE A 73 14.20 14.02 15.53
C PHE A 73 14.11 14.68 14.15
N GLY A 74 12.90 14.91 13.63
CA GLY A 74 12.70 15.58 12.34
C GLY A 74 12.82 14.66 11.12
N HIS A 75 12.84 13.34 11.31
CA HIS A 75 12.95 12.35 10.23
C HIS A 75 11.64 12.10 9.48
N ASN A 76 10.82 13.12 9.27
CA ASN A 76 9.51 12.94 8.66
C ASN A 76 9.62 12.83 7.14
N GLY A 77 9.72 11.59 6.64
CA GLY A 77 9.82 11.35 5.20
C GLY A 77 11.24 11.50 4.64
N ASP A 78 12.26 11.41 5.50
CA ASP A 78 13.67 11.47 5.06
C ASP A 78 14.29 10.06 4.92
N PRO A 79 15.44 9.95 4.22
CA PRO A 79 16.12 8.66 4.05
C PRO A 79 16.58 8.01 5.36
N ALA A 80 16.83 8.78 6.42
CA ALA A 80 17.27 8.24 7.71
C ALA A 80 16.13 7.50 8.43
N GLY A 81 14.94 8.11 8.48
CA GLY A 81 13.72 7.49 8.96
C GLY A 81 13.36 6.25 8.14
N PHE A 82 13.44 6.33 6.80
CA PHE A 82 13.17 5.17 5.93
C PHE A 82 14.10 3.99 6.22
N ARG A 83 15.40 4.24 6.45
CA ARG A 83 16.34 3.17 6.81
C ARG A 83 15.97 2.50 8.13
N LEU A 84 15.60 3.26 9.15
CA LEU A 84 15.21 2.69 10.44
C LEU A 84 13.93 1.86 10.33
N VAL A 85 12.90 2.38 9.64
CA VAL A 85 11.66 1.64 9.42
C VAL A 85 11.91 0.37 8.62
N ARG A 86 12.75 0.42 7.58
CA ARG A 86 13.14 -0.77 6.79
C ARG A 86 13.88 -1.80 7.64
N ALA A 87 14.78 -1.38 8.53
CA ALA A 87 15.49 -2.29 9.42
C ALA A 87 14.50 -3.04 10.34
N ILE A 88 13.62 -2.30 11.03
CA ILE A 88 12.62 -2.89 11.92
C ILE A 88 11.64 -3.79 11.14
N LEU A 89 11.19 -3.35 9.97
CA LEU A 89 10.36 -4.15 9.07
C LEU A 89 11.05 -5.46 8.69
N SER A 90 12.34 -5.43 8.40
CA SER A 90 13.12 -6.64 8.11
C SER A 90 13.15 -7.61 9.30
N CYS A 91 13.22 -7.09 10.52
CA CYS A 91 13.12 -7.93 11.72
C CYS A 91 11.73 -8.56 11.83
N ILE A 92 10.64 -7.78 11.68
CA ILE A 92 9.28 -8.31 11.80
C ILE A 92 9.02 -9.40 10.75
N LYS A 93 9.50 -9.19 9.52
CA LYS A 93 9.39 -10.14 8.41
C LYS A 93 10.20 -11.42 8.59
N SER A 94 11.12 -11.49 9.54
CA SER A 94 11.91 -12.70 9.76
C SER A 94 11.14 -13.78 10.52
N VAL A 95 9.93 -13.48 11.03
CA VAL A 95 9.06 -14.50 11.64
C VAL A 95 8.45 -15.37 10.55
N PRO A 96 8.67 -16.71 10.59
CA PRO A 96 8.03 -17.64 9.65
C PRO A 96 6.50 -17.56 9.71
N GLU A 97 5.84 -17.72 8.56
CA GLU A 97 4.37 -17.63 8.47
C GLU A 97 3.67 -18.62 9.39
N GLU A 98 4.25 -19.80 9.60
CA GLU A 98 3.69 -20.89 10.41
C GLU A 98 3.72 -20.58 11.91
N GLU A 99 4.58 -19.66 12.32
CA GLU A 99 4.76 -19.26 13.73
C GLU A 99 4.05 -17.94 14.05
N ALA A 100 3.52 -17.26 13.04
CA ALA A 100 2.83 -15.99 13.18
C ALA A 100 1.41 -16.19 13.75
N SER A 101 1.22 -15.80 15.01
CA SER A 101 -0.11 -15.79 15.63
C SER A 101 -1.01 -14.69 15.03
N VAL A 102 -2.33 -14.78 15.24
CA VAL A 102 -3.28 -13.72 14.86
C VAL A 102 -2.89 -12.38 15.49
N ALA A 103 -2.46 -12.39 16.75
CA ALA A 103 -2.01 -11.18 17.45
C ALA A 103 -0.78 -10.57 16.79
N TRP A 104 0.21 -11.41 16.41
CA TRP A 104 1.39 -10.97 15.68
C TRP A 104 1.03 -10.36 14.32
N CYS A 105 0.15 -11.02 13.56
CA CYS A 105 -0.30 -10.53 12.26
C CYS A 105 -0.98 -9.17 12.37
N ARG A 106 -1.85 -8.97 13.38
CA ARG A 106 -2.49 -7.67 13.65
C ARG A 106 -1.47 -6.60 14.01
N ALA A 107 -0.48 -6.92 14.86
CA ALA A 107 0.57 -5.99 15.21
C ALA A 107 1.45 -5.62 14.01
N TYR A 108 1.74 -6.59 13.13
CA TYR A 108 2.47 -6.36 11.88
C TYR A 108 1.70 -5.43 10.93
N VAL A 109 0.40 -5.69 10.71
CA VAL A 109 -0.48 -4.80 9.94
C VAL A 109 -0.47 -3.39 10.55
N GLN A 110 -0.62 -3.27 11.86
CA GLN A 110 -0.65 -1.97 12.54
C GLN A 110 0.67 -1.20 12.33
N PHE A 111 1.82 -1.86 12.47
CA PHE A 111 3.12 -1.24 12.20
C PHE A 111 3.20 -0.63 10.79
N LEU A 112 2.71 -1.35 9.77
CA LEU A 112 2.70 -0.87 8.39
C LEU A 112 1.71 0.26 8.14
N VAL A 113 0.53 0.20 8.78
CA VAL A 113 -0.46 1.29 8.77
C VAL A 113 0.12 2.56 9.40
N ASP A 114 0.77 2.42 10.55
CA ASP A 114 1.42 3.53 11.26
C ASP A 114 2.59 4.10 10.46
N ALA A 115 3.38 3.25 9.80
CA ALA A 115 4.45 3.69 8.90
C ALA A 115 3.93 4.53 7.73
N LEU A 116 2.85 4.08 7.09
CA LEU A 116 2.19 4.84 6.02
C LEU A 116 1.59 6.15 6.54
N GLY A 117 1.01 6.14 7.75
CA GLY A 117 0.47 7.33 8.40
C GLY A 117 1.55 8.37 8.73
N TRP A 118 2.67 7.92 9.30
CA TRP A 118 3.85 8.72 9.59
C TRP A 118 4.42 9.34 8.32
N TRP A 119 4.59 8.55 7.26
CA TRP A 119 5.07 9.06 5.97
C TRP A 119 4.15 10.14 5.39
N ARG A 120 2.82 9.92 5.40
CA ARG A 120 1.85 10.92 4.91
C ARG A 120 1.92 12.23 5.68
N ALA A 121 2.11 12.16 7.00
CA ALA A 121 2.21 13.33 7.87
C ALA A 121 3.50 14.14 7.62
N GLY A 122 4.52 13.52 7.01
CA GLY A 122 5.82 14.13 6.75
C GLY A 122 5.98 14.80 5.39
N ARG A 123 4.98 14.76 4.49
CA ARG A 123 5.08 15.34 3.14
C ARG A 123 5.26 16.87 3.17
N ASN A 124 6.50 17.31 3.25
CA ASN A 124 6.98 18.61 2.75
C ASN A 124 7.83 18.33 1.51
N LEU A 125 7.16 18.15 0.36
CA LEU A 125 7.76 17.86 -0.94
C LEU A 125 8.44 19.11 -1.52
N GLN A 126 9.58 19.53 -0.96
CA GLN A 126 10.35 20.66 -1.50
C GLN A 126 11.60 20.24 -2.29
N ASP A 127 12.08 18.99 -2.16
CA ASP A 127 13.28 18.51 -2.86
C ASP A 127 13.01 17.27 -3.75
N HIS A 128 13.23 17.42 -5.06
CA HIS A 128 12.95 16.40 -6.08
C HIS A 128 13.76 15.10 -5.93
N THR A 129 14.94 15.12 -5.32
CA THR A 129 15.73 13.91 -5.02
C THR A 129 15.14 13.07 -3.88
N ASP A 130 14.41 13.68 -2.96
CA ASP A 130 13.74 12.97 -1.87
C ASP A 130 12.45 12.30 -2.35
N GLU A 131 11.90 12.73 -3.49
CA GLU A 131 10.65 12.18 -4.06
C GLU A 131 10.80 10.72 -4.51
N ILE A 132 11.89 10.37 -5.22
CA ILE A 132 12.12 9.00 -5.72
C ILE A 132 12.28 8.00 -4.56
N TYR A 133 13.16 8.31 -3.59
CA TYR A 133 13.38 7.45 -2.42
C TYR A 133 12.11 7.29 -1.57
N SER A 134 11.28 8.33 -1.51
CA SER A 134 10.00 8.36 -0.81
C SER A 134 8.94 7.49 -1.51
N LEU A 135 8.90 7.48 -2.85
CA LEU A 135 7.97 6.65 -3.63
C LEU A 135 8.30 5.15 -3.53
N ASP A 136 9.58 4.79 -3.71
CA ASP A 136 10.06 3.42 -3.52
C ASP A 136 9.73 2.88 -2.12
N PHE A 137 9.87 3.73 -1.11
CA PHE A 137 9.55 3.37 0.27
C PHE A 137 8.05 3.11 0.46
N VAL A 138 7.17 3.93 -0.12
CA VAL A 138 5.71 3.75 -0.01
C VAL A 138 5.26 2.51 -0.74
N LYS A 139 5.78 2.28 -1.95
CA LYS A 139 5.50 1.07 -2.72
C LYS A 139 5.88 -0.17 -1.92
N LEU A 140 7.08 -0.19 -1.32
CA LEU A 140 7.49 -1.25 -0.41
C LEU A 140 6.48 -1.44 0.73
N LEU A 141 6.10 -0.37 1.44
CA LEU A 141 5.16 -0.47 2.56
C LEU A 141 3.79 -1.01 2.14
N LYS A 142 3.27 -0.63 0.97
CA LYS A 142 1.98 -1.11 0.47
C LYS A 142 2.02 -2.56 0.02
N GLU A 143 3.10 -2.99 -0.63
CA GLU A 143 3.30 -4.39 -0.96
C GLU A 143 3.38 -5.25 0.30
N GLU A 144 4.13 -4.79 1.31
CA GLU A 144 4.21 -5.48 2.60
C GLU A 144 2.87 -5.46 3.35
N LEU A 145 2.11 -4.37 3.28
CA LEU A 145 0.79 -4.28 3.90
C LEU A 145 -0.18 -5.27 3.28
N THR A 146 -0.11 -5.42 1.96
CA THR A 146 -0.88 -6.44 1.23
C THR A 146 -0.53 -7.83 1.76
N ARG A 147 0.77 -8.18 1.81
CA ARG A 147 1.23 -9.49 2.32
C ARG A 147 0.83 -9.72 3.78
N ALA A 148 0.92 -8.70 4.63
CA ALA A 148 0.53 -8.76 6.04
C ALA A 148 -0.96 -9.07 6.21
N TYR A 149 -1.83 -8.42 5.44
CA TYR A 149 -3.27 -8.72 5.46
C TYR A 149 -3.59 -10.11 4.89
N MET A 150 -2.88 -10.58 3.85
CA MET A 150 -3.04 -11.95 3.36
C MET A 150 -2.67 -12.98 4.43
N LEU A 151 -1.59 -12.75 5.16
CA LEU A 151 -1.16 -13.61 6.26
C LEU A 151 -2.20 -13.59 7.39
N LEU A 152 -2.73 -12.41 7.74
CA LEU A 152 -3.81 -12.29 8.71
C LEU A 152 -5.03 -13.10 8.29
N ALA A 153 -5.49 -12.97 7.04
CA ALA A 153 -6.61 -13.73 6.51
C ALA A 153 -6.41 -15.24 6.65
N LYS A 154 -5.22 -15.74 6.28
CA LYS A 154 -4.83 -17.15 6.42
C LYS A 154 -4.89 -17.61 7.89
N GLN A 155 -4.40 -16.81 8.81
CA GLN A 155 -4.41 -17.14 10.25
C GLN A 155 -5.80 -17.03 10.89
N THR A 156 -6.74 -16.36 10.24
CA THR A 156 -8.13 -16.20 10.69
C THR A 156 -9.12 -16.95 9.82
N GLU A 157 -8.71 -17.95 9.03
CA GLU A 157 -9.62 -18.73 8.16
C GLU A 157 -10.79 -19.38 8.94
N GLY A 158 -10.60 -19.69 10.22
CA GLY A 158 -11.66 -20.20 11.10
C GLY A 158 -12.70 -19.16 11.52
N ASP A 159 -12.43 -17.87 11.30
CA ASP A 159 -13.31 -16.73 11.54
C ASP A 159 -13.57 -16.01 10.20
N GLY A 160 -14.61 -16.48 9.49
CA GLY A 160 -14.88 -16.06 8.12
C GLY A 160 -15.09 -14.55 7.95
N GLU A 161 -15.61 -13.85 8.97
CA GLU A 161 -15.81 -12.39 8.92
C GLU A 161 -14.45 -11.67 8.93
N VAL A 162 -13.59 -12.02 9.88
CA VAL A 162 -12.26 -11.41 10.03
C VAL A 162 -11.36 -11.77 8.84
N SER A 163 -11.45 -13.01 8.34
CA SER A 163 -10.71 -13.44 7.15
C SER A 163 -11.11 -12.64 5.90
N CYS A 164 -12.42 -12.51 5.66
CA CYS A 164 -12.93 -11.72 4.54
C CYS A 164 -12.55 -10.25 4.64
N GLU A 165 -12.64 -9.65 5.83
CA GLU A 165 -12.21 -8.26 6.05
C GLU A 165 -10.70 -8.09 5.76
N ALA A 166 -9.87 -9.03 6.23
CA ALA A 166 -8.44 -9.03 5.95
C ALA A 166 -8.15 -9.16 4.45
N LEU A 167 -8.83 -10.05 3.72
CA LEU A 167 -8.70 -10.17 2.26
C LEU A 167 -9.14 -8.91 1.52
N ALA A 168 -10.24 -8.27 1.95
CA ALA A 168 -10.71 -7.03 1.37
C ALA A 168 -9.69 -5.89 1.56
N ASN A 169 -9.08 -5.81 2.74
CA ASN A 169 -8.03 -4.84 3.04
C ASN A 169 -6.72 -5.13 2.28
N ALA A 170 -6.33 -6.41 2.14
CA ALA A 170 -5.21 -6.83 1.31
C ALA A 170 -5.44 -6.42 -0.16
N TYR A 171 -6.63 -6.68 -0.68
CA TYR A 171 -7.01 -6.29 -2.04
C TYR A 171 -6.94 -4.77 -2.21
N LYS A 172 -7.51 -3.98 -1.30
CA LYS A 172 -7.44 -2.52 -1.36
C LYS A 172 -5.99 -1.99 -1.35
N ALA A 173 -5.12 -2.58 -0.54
CA ALA A 173 -3.70 -2.21 -0.51
C ALA A 173 -2.98 -2.59 -1.82
N SER A 174 -3.32 -3.74 -2.42
CA SER A 174 -2.68 -4.24 -3.65
C SER A 174 -3.02 -3.41 -4.88
N LEU A 175 -4.22 -2.83 -4.95
CA LEU A 175 -4.62 -1.94 -6.06
C LEU A 175 -3.72 -0.70 -6.17
N CYS A 176 -3.09 -0.30 -5.08
CA CYS A 176 -2.12 0.77 -5.05
C CYS A 176 -0.67 0.33 -5.36
N CYS A 177 -0.45 -0.95 -5.69
CA CYS A 177 0.85 -1.53 -6.01
C CYS A 177 0.90 -1.89 -7.50
N ALA A 178 0.62 -0.94 -8.39
CA ALA A 178 0.45 -1.19 -9.84
C ALA A 178 1.61 -1.93 -10.52
N SER A 179 2.81 -1.90 -9.94
CA SER A 179 3.99 -2.68 -10.40
C SER A 179 4.04 -4.14 -9.94
N SER A 180 3.20 -4.56 -9.00
CA SER A 180 3.20 -5.89 -8.39
C SER A 180 2.01 -6.72 -8.91
N ARG A 181 2.03 -7.01 -10.21
CA ARG A 181 0.96 -7.76 -10.90
C ARG A 181 0.65 -9.09 -10.23
N ASP A 182 1.68 -9.85 -9.89
CA ASP A 182 1.51 -11.20 -9.32
C ASP A 182 0.78 -11.14 -7.97
N LEU A 183 1.07 -10.10 -7.18
CA LEU A 183 0.39 -9.85 -5.91
C LEU A 183 -1.09 -9.48 -6.13
N ILE A 184 -1.38 -8.61 -7.10
CA ILE A 184 -2.76 -8.24 -7.46
C ILE A 184 -3.53 -9.47 -7.93
N MET A 185 -2.96 -10.27 -8.82
CA MET A 185 -3.60 -11.47 -9.36
C MET A 185 -3.85 -12.53 -8.29
N LEU A 186 -2.86 -12.78 -7.43
CA LEU A 186 -3.00 -13.70 -6.30
C LEU A 186 -4.13 -13.25 -5.35
N LEU A 187 -4.26 -11.95 -5.11
CA LEU A 187 -5.35 -11.41 -4.30
C LEU A 187 -6.71 -11.54 -4.98
N VAL A 188 -6.78 -11.21 -6.26
CA VAL A 188 -7.99 -11.37 -7.05
C VAL A 188 -8.44 -12.82 -7.02
N GLU A 189 -7.54 -13.79 -7.20
CA GLU A 189 -7.88 -15.21 -7.09
C GLU A 189 -8.42 -15.56 -5.71
N LYS A 190 -7.76 -15.14 -4.62
CA LYS A 190 -8.21 -15.39 -3.26
C LYS A 190 -9.58 -14.76 -2.96
N VAL A 191 -9.80 -13.50 -3.33
CA VAL A 191 -11.08 -12.81 -3.15
C VAL A 191 -12.17 -13.46 -3.99
N ARG A 192 -11.88 -13.91 -5.22
CA ARG A 192 -12.87 -14.60 -6.06
C ARG A 192 -13.43 -15.85 -5.42
N LEU A 193 -12.64 -16.58 -4.63
CA LEU A 193 -13.10 -17.78 -3.96
C LEU A 193 -14.23 -17.48 -2.95
N GLU A 194 -14.16 -16.32 -2.29
CA GLU A 194 -15.14 -15.87 -1.29
C GLU A 194 -16.40 -15.21 -1.90
N LEU A 195 -16.33 -14.80 -3.17
CA LEU A 195 -17.41 -14.10 -3.84
C LEU A 195 -18.41 -15.04 -4.52
N THR A 196 -19.67 -14.59 -4.60
CA THR A 196 -20.67 -15.22 -5.46
C THR A 196 -20.30 -15.11 -6.94
N GLN A 197 -20.89 -15.97 -7.77
CA GLN A 197 -20.59 -15.99 -9.20
C GLN A 197 -20.87 -14.65 -9.90
N THR A 198 -21.87 -13.90 -9.44
CA THR A 198 -22.22 -12.58 -9.96
C THR A 198 -21.19 -11.53 -9.53
N GLU A 199 -20.74 -11.54 -8.27
CA GLU A 199 -19.76 -10.58 -7.74
C GLU A 199 -18.36 -10.77 -8.35
N ARG A 200 -17.98 -12.02 -8.68
CA ARG A 200 -16.69 -12.33 -9.32
C ARG A 200 -16.48 -11.57 -10.63
N ASP A 201 -17.54 -11.33 -11.38
CA ASP A 201 -17.44 -10.68 -12.68
C ASP A 201 -17.21 -9.16 -12.52
N PHE A 202 -17.74 -8.57 -11.45
CA PHE A 202 -17.53 -7.16 -11.09
C PHE A 202 -16.22 -6.88 -10.38
N LEU A 203 -15.58 -7.90 -9.81
CA LEU A 203 -14.26 -7.75 -9.21
C LEU A 203 -13.21 -7.32 -10.25
N ILE A 204 -13.33 -7.76 -11.51
CA ILE A 204 -12.42 -7.35 -12.59
C ILE A 204 -12.55 -5.84 -12.86
N ALA A 205 -13.78 -5.33 -12.95
CA ALA A 205 -14.04 -3.91 -13.12
C ALA A 205 -13.47 -3.06 -11.97
N ARG A 206 -13.68 -3.50 -10.72
CA ARG A 206 -13.10 -2.85 -9.52
C ARG A 206 -11.57 -2.91 -9.51
N THR A 207 -10.99 -4.00 -9.98
CA THR A 207 -9.52 -4.18 -10.02
C THR A 207 -8.91 -3.26 -11.06
N LEU A 208 -9.52 -3.18 -12.26
CA LEU A 208 -9.12 -2.23 -13.30
C LEU A 208 -9.21 -0.79 -12.81
N TYR A 209 -10.34 -0.41 -12.21
CA TYR A 209 -10.53 0.93 -11.65
C TYR A 209 -9.46 1.25 -10.60
N GLY A 210 -9.20 0.33 -9.67
CA GLY A 210 -8.19 0.47 -8.63
C GLY A 210 -6.78 0.67 -9.19
N VAL A 211 -6.35 -0.20 -10.10
CA VAL A 211 -5.03 -0.12 -10.75
C VAL A 211 -4.86 1.20 -11.51
N LEU A 212 -5.89 1.62 -12.25
CA LEU A 212 -5.87 2.89 -12.96
C LEU A 212 -5.84 4.07 -11.98
N SER A 213 -6.55 4.02 -10.85
CA SER A 213 -6.58 5.09 -9.84
C SER A 213 -5.24 5.27 -9.09
N ALA A 214 -4.40 4.23 -9.07
CA ALA A 214 -3.11 4.25 -8.37
C ALA A 214 -2.01 5.05 -9.09
N HIS A 215 -2.23 5.46 -10.34
CA HIS A 215 -1.35 6.31 -11.16
C HIS A 215 -0.93 7.67 -10.57
N GLY A 216 -1.51 8.09 -9.44
CA GLY A 216 -1.19 9.36 -8.77
C GLY A 216 0.04 9.29 -7.88
N GLU A 217 0.72 8.15 -7.84
CA GLU A 217 2.00 7.96 -7.14
C GLU A 217 3.13 8.08 -8.17
N ALA A 218 4.00 9.05 -7.96
CA ALA A 218 4.78 9.80 -8.96
C ALA A 218 5.81 9.04 -9.82
N GLU A 219 5.72 7.72 -9.92
CA GLU A 219 6.61 6.88 -10.75
C GLU A 219 5.89 5.86 -11.64
N THR A 220 4.57 5.75 -11.53
CA THR A 220 3.82 4.92 -12.49
C THR A 220 3.49 5.75 -13.72
N SER A 221 4.16 5.47 -14.84
CA SER A 221 3.72 6.05 -16.10
C SER A 221 2.26 5.62 -16.36
N PRO A 222 1.44 6.49 -16.95
CA PRO A 222 0.06 6.14 -17.27
C PRO A 222 0.01 4.87 -18.14
N GLN A 223 1.06 4.64 -18.93
CA GLN A 223 1.22 3.50 -19.83
C GLN A 223 1.51 2.21 -19.08
N SER A 224 2.27 2.25 -17.98
CA SER A 224 2.49 1.06 -17.16
C SER A 224 1.21 0.65 -16.42
N ALA A 225 0.43 1.62 -15.92
CA ALA A 225 -0.86 1.36 -15.30
C ALA A 225 -1.86 0.76 -16.31
N LEU A 226 -1.88 1.30 -17.54
CA LEU A 226 -2.70 0.76 -18.63
C LEU A 226 -2.25 -0.64 -19.07
N ALA A 227 -0.95 -0.91 -19.12
CA ALA A 227 -0.44 -2.23 -19.44
C ALA A 227 -0.85 -3.25 -18.36
N ALA A 228 -0.70 -2.89 -17.07
CA ALA A 228 -1.15 -3.72 -15.95
C ALA A 228 -2.66 -3.97 -15.99
N ALA A 229 -3.46 -2.94 -16.27
CA ALA A 229 -4.90 -3.04 -16.42
C ALA A 229 -5.30 -3.96 -17.59
N ASN A 230 -4.70 -3.79 -18.78
CA ASN A 230 -4.96 -4.66 -19.93
C ASN A 230 -4.65 -6.14 -19.66
N LEU A 231 -3.65 -6.43 -18.83
CA LEU A 231 -3.28 -7.79 -18.44
C LEU A 231 -4.29 -8.47 -17.49
N LEU A 232 -5.24 -7.73 -16.92
CA LEU A 232 -6.35 -8.27 -16.10
C LEU A 232 -7.51 -8.80 -16.95
N LEU A 233 -7.61 -8.36 -18.20
CA LEU A 233 -8.64 -8.82 -19.13
C LEU A 233 -8.14 -10.10 -19.83
N SER A 234 -8.90 -11.20 -19.71
CA SER A 234 -8.56 -12.47 -20.37
C SER A 234 -8.49 -12.30 -21.89
N SER A 235 -7.59 -13.01 -22.58
CA SER A 235 -7.61 -13.12 -24.04
C SER A 235 -8.51 -14.25 -24.56
N GLU A 236 -9.07 -15.05 -23.66
CA GLU A 236 -9.91 -16.21 -24.00
C GLU A 236 -11.35 -15.82 -24.29
N ALA A 237 -12.06 -16.70 -25.02
CA ALA A 237 -13.45 -16.51 -25.38
C ALA A 237 -14.33 -16.33 -24.12
N VAL A 238 -14.90 -15.15 -24.01
CA VAL A 238 -15.72 -14.71 -22.89
C VAL A 238 -17.10 -15.37 -23.00
N PRO A 239 -17.66 -15.94 -21.93
CA PRO A 239 -19.05 -16.36 -21.92
C PRO A 239 -19.96 -15.18 -22.33
N PRO A 240 -21.03 -15.42 -23.11
CA PRO A 240 -21.91 -14.34 -23.59
C PRO A 240 -22.51 -13.50 -22.45
N GLU A 241 -22.66 -14.11 -21.27
CA GLU A 241 -23.12 -13.47 -20.03
C GLU A 241 -22.16 -12.39 -19.50
N ARG A 242 -20.87 -12.48 -19.85
CA ARG A 242 -19.80 -11.56 -19.41
C ARG A 242 -19.31 -10.64 -20.52
N ALA A 243 -19.71 -10.89 -21.76
CA ALA A 243 -19.25 -10.16 -22.94
C ALA A 243 -19.54 -8.65 -22.83
N ALA A 244 -20.70 -8.26 -22.28
CA ALA A 244 -21.07 -6.85 -22.15
C ALA A 244 -20.15 -6.07 -21.20
N LEU A 245 -19.85 -6.64 -20.02
CA LEU A 245 -18.96 -6.00 -19.03
C LEU A 245 -17.53 -5.95 -19.58
N GLU A 246 -17.05 -7.02 -20.20
CA GLU A 246 -15.71 -7.03 -20.77
C GLU A 246 -15.56 -6.05 -21.94
N SER A 247 -16.55 -5.97 -22.84
CA SER A 247 -16.58 -4.97 -23.91
C SER A 247 -16.50 -3.54 -23.35
N PHE A 248 -17.33 -3.23 -22.35
CA PHE A 248 -17.26 -1.93 -21.67
C PHE A 248 -15.85 -1.64 -21.13
N LEU A 249 -15.25 -2.60 -20.42
CA LEU A 249 -13.92 -2.43 -19.82
C LEU A 249 -12.82 -2.24 -20.88
N ARG A 250 -12.90 -2.96 -22.01
CA ARG A 250 -11.97 -2.77 -23.14
C ARG A 250 -12.11 -1.39 -23.77
N ASP A 251 -13.35 -0.93 -23.97
CA ASP A 251 -13.62 0.40 -24.53
C ASP A 251 -13.13 1.52 -23.61
N VAL A 252 -13.32 1.38 -22.29
CA VAL A 252 -12.76 2.29 -21.29
C VAL A 252 -11.23 2.34 -21.38
N LEU A 253 -10.54 1.19 -21.41
CA LEU A 253 -9.08 1.16 -21.53
C LEU A 253 -8.56 1.79 -22.83
N LEU A 254 -9.30 1.65 -23.94
CA LEU A 254 -8.97 2.31 -25.20
C LEU A 254 -9.04 3.84 -25.07
N ILE A 255 -10.04 4.36 -24.37
CA ILE A 255 -10.19 5.81 -24.11
C ILE A 255 -9.06 6.32 -23.22
N PHE A 256 -8.73 5.61 -22.14
CA PHE A 256 -7.62 5.97 -21.28
C PHE A 256 -6.28 5.97 -22.04
N ASN A 257 -6.03 4.95 -22.88
CA ASN A 257 -4.83 4.89 -23.72
C ASN A 257 -4.78 6.04 -24.75
N TYR A 258 -5.93 6.41 -25.33
CA TYR A 258 -6.03 7.56 -26.23
C TYR A 258 -5.64 8.87 -25.52
N VAL A 259 -6.14 9.09 -24.29
CA VAL A 259 -5.83 10.28 -23.49
C VAL A 259 -4.36 10.29 -23.07
N ALA A 260 -3.85 9.15 -22.58
CA ALA A 260 -2.47 9.01 -22.11
C ALA A 260 -1.42 9.32 -23.18
N THR A 261 -1.72 8.96 -24.43
CA THR A 261 -0.82 9.13 -25.59
C THR A 261 -0.97 10.48 -26.31
N ARG A 262 -1.93 11.32 -25.91
CA ARG A 262 -2.23 12.62 -26.57
C ARG A 262 -2.17 13.79 -25.59
N PRO A 263 -0.97 14.15 -25.12
CA PRO A 263 -0.75 15.16 -24.09
C PRO A 263 -1.22 16.60 -24.40
N ALA A 264 -1.40 16.96 -25.67
CA ALA A 264 -1.56 18.35 -26.09
C ALA A 264 -3.02 18.82 -26.27
N LEU A 265 -4.01 17.99 -25.95
CA LEU A 265 -5.43 18.30 -26.19
C LEU A 265 -6.22 18.22 -24.87
N PRO A 266 -6.46 19.36 -24.18
CA PRO A 266 -7.40 19.43 -23.04
C PRO A 266 -8.77 18.87 -23.40
N SER A 267 -9.18 19.06 -24.66
CA SER A 267 -10.40 18.48 -25.25
C SER A 267 -10.39 16.94 -25.30
N GLY A 268 -9.25 16.28 -25.12
CA GLY A 268 -9.13 14.82 -25.11
C GLY A 268 -9.72 14.19 -23.85
N LYS A 269 -9.49 14.79 -22.67
CA LYS A 269 -10.10 14.36 -21.41
C LYS A 269 -11.61 14.65 -21.41
N GLU A 270 -12.03 15.77 -21.97
CA GLU A 270 -13.47 16.11 -22.12
C GLU A 270 -14.19 15.19 -23.11
N LEU A 271 -13.63 14.99 -24.31
CA LEU A 271 -14.18 14.08 -25.31
C LEU A 271 -14.21 12.64 -24.78
N GLY A 272 -13.11 12.18 -24.18
CA GLY A 272 -13.04 10.86 -23.54
C GLY A 272 -14.06 10.71 -22.43
N GLY A 273 -14.24 11.74 -21.59
CA GLY A 273 -15.27 11.78 -20.56
C GLY A 273 -16.68 11.62 -21.13
N ASN A 274 -17.01 12.37 -22.19
CA ASN A 274 -18.30 12.27 -22.87
C ASN A 274 -18.55 10.87 -23.47
N VAL A 275 -17.51 10.24 -24.02
CA VAL A 275 -17.62 8.86 -24.54
C VAL A 275 -17.83 7.87 -23.40
N ILE A 276 -17.11 8.00 -22.28
CA ILE A 276 -17.33 7.17 -21.08
C ILE A 276 -18.76 7.34 -20.56
N GLU A 277 -19.28 8.57 -20.47
CA GLU A 277 -20.67 8.82 -20.05
C GLU A 277 -21.69 8.13 -20.97
N ALA A 278 -21.46 8.17 -22.29
CA ALA A 278 -22.28 7.48 -23.26
C ALA A 278 -22.21 5.95 -23.11
N LEU A 279 -21.02 5.39 -22.86
CA LEU A 279 -20.83 3.97 -22.58
C LEU A 279 -21.53 3.56 -21.27
N CYS A 280 -21.36 4.33 -20.19
CA CYS A 280 -22.04 4.09 -18.92
C CYS A 280 -23.57 4.07 -19.08
N SER A 281 -24.10 4.94 -19.95
CA SER A 281 -25.53 4.96 -20.28
C SER A 281 -25.96 3.70 -21.07
N ALA A 282 -25.17 3.32 -22.08
CA ALA A 282 -25.43 2.16 -22.94
C ALA A 282 -25.36 0.82 -22.18
N TYR A 283 -24.45 0.71 -21.21
CA TYR A 283 -24.24 -0.48 -20.38
C TYR A 283 -24.88 -0.39 -18.99
N SER A 284 -25.79 0.57 -18.76
CA SER A 284 -26.34 0.90 -17.43
C SER A 284 -26.90 -0.29 -16.64
N SER A 285 -27.59 -1.22 -17.31
CA SER A 285 -28.11 -2.45 -16.68
C SER A 285 -27.00 -3.42 -16.25
N THR A 286 -25.95 -3.54 -17.05
CA THR A 286 -24.76 -4.36 -16.75
C THR A 286 -23.92 -3.73 -15.63
N LEU A 287 -23.84 -2.41 -15.57
CA LEU A 287 -22.98 -1.67 -14.64
C LEU A 287 -23.63 -1.38 -13.28
N LEU A 288 -24.91 -1.69 -13.08
CA LEU A 288 -25.62 -1.43 -11.82
C LEU A 288 -24.80 -1.86 -10.57
N PRO A 289 -24.14 -3.05 -10.55
CA PRO A 289 -23.39 -3.51 -9.38
C PRO A 289 -22.04 -2.81 -9.15
N VAL A 290 -21.60 -1.95 -10.07
CA VAL A 290 -20.38 -1.12 -10.00
C VAL A 290 -20.69 0.35 -10.28
N SER A 291 -21.95 0.76 -10.05
CA SER A 291 -22.41 2.14 -10.26
C SER A 291 -21.75 3.15 -9.31
N ASP A 292 -21.07 2.66 -8.27
CA ASP A 292 -20.24 3.44 -7.37
C ASP A 292 -18.91 3.89 -8.00
N LEU A 293 -18.48 3.28 -9.11
CA LEU A 293 -17.23 3.61 -9.79
C LEU A 293 -17.40 4.80 -10.74
N ASP A 294 -16.74 5.93 -10.44
CA ASP A 294 -16.77 7.13 -11.27
C ASP A 294 -15.63 7.13 -12.30
N TRP A 295 -15.86 6.42 -13.41
CA TRP A 295 -14.91 6.30 -14.52
C TRP A 295 -14.55 7.64 -15.17
N VAL A 296 -15.44 8.62 -15.12
CA VAL A 296 -15.23 9.96 -15.69
C VAL A 296 -14.32 10.78 -14.80
N ALA A 297 -14.58 10.80 -13.48
CA ALA A 297 -13.69 11.43 -12.52
C ALA A 297 -12.30 10.79 -12.55
N LEU A 298 -12.24 9.45 -12.68
CA LEU A 298 -10.98 8.74 -12.84
C LEU A 298 -10.22 9.19 -14.10
N LEU A 299 -10.88 9.29 -15.27
CA LEU A 299 -10.23 9.76 -16.50
C LEU A 299 -9.72 11.21 -16.38
N ARG A 300 -10.48 12.08 -15.69
CA ARG A 300 -10.07 13.48 -15.46
C ARG A 300 -8.82 13.56 -14.58
N ALA A 301 -8.74 12.71 -13.56
CA ALA A 301 -7.58 12.58 -12.69
C ALA A 301 -6.39 11.87 -13.36
N PHE A 302 -6.63 11.15 -14.46
CA PHE A 302 -5.61 10.37 -15.17
C PHE A 302 -4.54 11.25 -15.82
N PRO A 303 -3.24 11.09 -15.49
CA PRO A 303 -2.21 11.91 -16.07
C PRO A 303 -1.93 11.51 -17.53
N THR A 304 -1.52 12.49 -18.32
CA THR A 304 -0.92 12.25 -19.65
C THR A 304 0.59 12.04 -19.52
N GLU A 305 1.22 11.42 -20.51
CA GLU A 305 2.69 11.26 -20.51
C GLU A 305 3.43 12.61 -20.39
N SER A 306 2.87 13.70 -20.93
CA SER A 306 3.50 15.02 -20.76
C SER A 306 3.37 15.57 -19.35
N GLU A 307 2.27 15.29 -18.65
CA GLU A 307 2.06 15.75 -17.27
C GLU A 307 3.05 15.03 -16.34
N CYS A 308 3.39 13.77 -16.65
CA CYS A 308 4.47 13.04 -15.97
C CYS A 308 5.88 13.51 -16.38
N ALA A 309 6.11 13.88 -17.64
CA ALA A 309 7.41 14.34 -18.12
C ALA A 309 7.80 15.74 -17.63
N VAL A 310 6.83 16.64 -17.45
CA VAL A 310 7.07 18.00 -16.92
C VAL A 310 7.36 17.98 -15.43
N ALA A 311 6.84 17.00 -14.68
CA ALA A 311 7.19 16.79 -13.27
C ALA A 311 8.64 16.29 -13.07
N GLY A 312 9.30 15.77 -14.11
CA GLY A 312 10.67 15.26 -14.06
C GLY A 312 11.73 16.08 -14.81
N ALA A 313 11.39 17.27 -15.32
CA ALA A 313 12.33 18.12 -16.04
C ALA A 313 12.96 19.17 -15.10
N PRO A 314 14.30 19.22 -14.94
CA PRO A 314 14.94 20.26 -14.14
C PRO A 314 14.65 21.62 -14.78
N THR A 315 14.10 22.55 -13.98
CA THR A 315 13.81 23.91 -14.47
C THR A 315 15.12 24.60 -14.87
N GLU A 316 15.10 25.41 -15.94
CA GLU A 316 16.29 26.06 -16.54
C GLU A 316 17.11 26.93 -15.56
N ARG A 317 16.64 27.16 -14.33
CA ARG A 317 17.41 27.78 -13.25
C ARG A 317 18.51 26.89 -12.65
N GLU A 318 18.52 25.60 -12.97
CA GLU A 318 19.55 24.65 -12.50
C GLU A 318 20.68 24.44 -13.51
N ARG A 319 20.68 25.18 -14.63
CA ARG A 319 21.72 25.11 -15.68
C ARG A 319 22.55 26.39 -15.84
N GLU A 320 22.37 27.38 -14.95
CA GLU A 320 23.21 28.59 -14.87
C GLU A 320 24.07 28.61 -13.61
#